data_AF-A0A286TBP9-F1
#
_entry.id   AF-A0A286TBP9-F1
#
_cell.length_a   1.000
_cell.length_b   1.000
_cell.length_c   1.000
_cell.angle_alpha   90.00
_cell.angle_beta   90.00
_cell.angle_gamma   90.00
#
_symmetry.space_group_name_H-M   'P 1'
#
loop_
_entity.id
_entity.type
_entity.pdbx_description
1 polymer ?
#
loop_
_entity_poly.entity_id
_entity_poly.type
_entity_poly.pdbx_seq_one_letter_code
_entity_poly.pdbx_strand_id
1 'polypeptide(L)'
;MHVACRVPDLGTDTMLPGNETTEMSLPPLPAGDYPFACGMNMVHGLLRVEGETDSATKPDDGTASTGTAIPAGTPRMSAADALLAERQEAEERRQEIRHTGMLVAIGTVLTLPVFVPMMLMLVSHSLVPSWLMNPWLQAILITPVMFYCGAPIHRVGWPALWHRSPDMNSLVALGTTAAYLYSIALCFVSELMPEGSREPYFESVGVVITLVLVGRLLEAKAREGTGKAVQSLIKLRPRVAHILDVGTPLAKDLAAGKASGDGWLDPAQSQDIDIDRVKTGDLLVIRAGERIPLDGVVLAGEASVDESMITGESVLARRGVGEPLTGATIMQQGNVVMKVTRTGEDTVLSQIIALVARAQATKAPVQRLADRIARVFVPAVIIAALWTGAIWITFGPQPKLAHALVTAVSVLIIACPCALGLATPLSVTAATGLGATNGVLVTSARALEQARDIRTVVFDKTGTITVGAIDDDADYAKPSYTKDSVKPGSKEAIAALRAAGIRTVMLSGDKAEVAERVAAEVGIDTVIAQVSPTARPTG
;
A
#
# COMPACT_ATOMS: atom_id res chain seq x y z
N MET A 1 -7.04 13.78 10.51
CA MET A 1 -6.39 13.47 9.22
C MET A 1 -4.93 13.86 9.41
N HIS A 2 -4.09 12.89 9.80
CA HIS A 2 -2.65 13.11 9.96
C HIS A 2 -2.03 12.97 8.58
N VAL A 3 -1.11 13.86 8.22
CA VAL A 3 -0.49 13.85 6.90
C VAL A 3 1.00 14.04 7.00
N ALA A 4 1.80 13.28 6.25
CA ALA A 4 3.24 13.43 6.31
C ALA A 4 3.73 14.65 5.48
N CYS A 5 4.66 15.41 6.04
CA CYS A 5 5.62 16.26 5.30
C CYS A 5 6.80 15.37 4.89
N ARG A 6 7.17 15.40 3.61
CA ARG A 6 8.31 14.62 3.08
C ARG A 6 9.22 15.51 2.27
N VAL A 7 10.53 15.33 2.45
CA VAL A 7 11.57 15.81 1.53
C VAL A 7 12.21 14.56 0.91
N PRO A 8 11.79 14.14 -0.30
CA PRO A 8 12.16 12.83 -0.86
C PRO A 8 13.68 12.60 -0.94
N ASP A 9 14.42 13.65 -1.25
CA ASP A 9 15.88 13.60 -1.41
C ASP A 9 16.63 13.49 -0.07
N LEU A 10 15.96 13.75 1.06
CA LEU A 10 16.53 13.69 2.41
C LEU A 10 16.02 12.50 3.24
N GLY A 11 15.07 11.72 2.71
CA GLY A 11 14.46 10.59 3.43
C GLY A 11 13.84 10.96 4.78
N THR A 12 13.53 12.25 4.99
CA THR A 12 12.99 12.77 6.25
C THR A 12 11.49 12.89 6.12
N ASP A 13 10.77 12.03 6.83
CA ASP A 13 9.31 12.02 6.89
C ASP A 13 8.87 12.49 8.29
N THR A 14 8.13 13.60 8.37
CA THR A 14 7.59 14.10 9.65
C THR A 14 6.06 14.11 9.57
N MET A 15 5.41 13.49 10.56
CA MET A 15 3.95 13.48 10.63
C MET A 15 3.44 14.86 11.03
N LEU A 16 2.54 15.44 10.23
CA LEU A 16 1.73 16.59 10.61
C LEU A 16 0.40 16.11 11.20
N PRO A 17 0.12 16.44 12.47
CA PRO A 17 -1.23 16.36 12.99
C PRO A 17 -2.16 17.34 12.28
N GLY A 18 -3.41 16.92 12.09
CA GLY A 18 -4.41 17.80 11.48
C GLY A 18 -4.70 18.99 12.39
N ASN A 19 -4.63 20.20 11.85
CA ASN A 19 -4.86 21.48 12.55
C ASN A 19 -3.83 21.86 13.63
N GLU A 20 -2.62 21.27 13.60
CA GLU A 20 -1.51 21.65 14.48
C GLU A 20 -0.28 22.08 13.66
N THR A 21 0.62 22.83 14.29
CA THR A 21 1.93 23.17 13.74
C THR A 21 2.95 22.10 14.11
N THR A 22 3.74 21.64 13.13
CA THR A 22 4.82 20.67 13.35
C THR A 22 6.15 21.31 12.97
N GLU A 23 7.12 21.27 13.88
CA GLU A 23 8.50 21.66 13.59
C GLU A 23 9.26 20.50 12.94
N MET A 24 9.95 20.79 11.85
CA MET A 24 10.79 19.84 11.12
C MET A 24 12.23 20.36 11.16
N SER A 25 13.12 19.61 11.80
CA SER A 25 14.55 19.91 11.82
C SER A 25 15.22 19.28 10.60
N LEU A 26 15.85 20.11 9.78
CA LEU A 26 16.61 19.65 8.61
C LEU A 26 18.10 19.55 8.99
N PRO A 27 18.81 18.49 8.57
CA PRO A 27 20.26 18.42 8.74
C PRO A 27 20.95 19.54 7.93
N PRO A 28 22.21 19.89 8.21
CA PRO A 28 22.96 20.82 7.36
C PRO A 28 23.02 20.31 5.92
N LEU A 29 22.43 21.07 4.99
CA LEU A 29 22.28 20.70 3.59
C LEU A 29 23.35 21.38 2.72
N PRO A 30 23.95 20.69 1.74
CA PRO A 30 24.75 21.34 0.72
C PRO A 30 23.90 22.26 -0.16
N ALA A 31 24.54 23.25 -0.79
CA ALA A 31 23.85 24.20 -1.66
C ALA A 31 23.13 23.47 -2.81
N GLY A 32 21.86 23.80 -3.03
CA GLY A 32 21.01 23.09 -3.99
C GLY A 32 19.52 23.30 -3.76
N ASP A 33 18.72 22.78 -4.69
CA ASP A 33 17.26 22.84 -4.63
C ASP A 33 16.70 21.48 -4.21
N TYR A 34 15.98 21.44 -3.09
CA TYR A 34 15.40 20.22 -2.53
C TYR A 34 13.86 20.28 -2.62
N PRO A 35 13.20 19.43 -3.42
CA PRO A 35 11.75 19.39 -3.50
C PRO A 35 11.15 18.86 -2.20
N PHE A 36 10.07 19.46 -1.73
CA PHE A 36 9.30 18.97 -0.57
C PHE A 36 7.81 18.88 -0.89
N ALA A 37 7.13 17.95 -0.23
CA ALA A 37 5.69 17.76 -0.36
C ALA A 37 5.08 17.33 0.98
N CYS A 38 4.06 18.04 1.42
CA CYS A 38 3.34 17.82 2.66
C CYS A 38 1.84 17.67 2.38
N GLY A 39 1.12 16.99 3.26
CA GLY A 39 -0.33 17.05 3.16
C GLY A 39 -0.91 16.26 1.98
N MET A 40 -0.39 15.08 1.60
CA MET A 40 -0.78 14.40 0.35
C MET A 40 -0.52 15.27 -0.90
N ASN A 41 0.57 16.02 -0.92
CA ASN A 41 0.95 16.97 -1.97
C ASN A 41 0.08 18.25 -2.02
N MET A 42 -0.70 18.53 -0.98
CA MET A 42 -1.47 19.77 -0.83
C MET A 42 -0.56 21.00 -0.64
N VAL A 43 0.59 20.83 0.00
CA VAL A 43 1.63 21.86 0.13
C VAL A 43 2.90 21.28 -0.48
N HIS A 44 3.45 21.92 -1.51
CA HIS A 44 4.67 21.45 -2.17
C HIS A 44 5.49 22.63 -2.67
N GLY A 45 6.81 22.46 -2.76
CA GLY A 45 7.71 23.52 -3.16
C GLY A 45 9.16 23.05 -3.28
N LEU A 46 10.07 23.99 -3.53
CA LEU A 46 11.50 23.77 -3.58
C LEU A 46 12.14 24.55 -2.43
N LEU A 47 12.92 23.86 -1.60
CA LEU A 47 13.76 24.45 -0.57
C LEU A 47 15.12 24.72 -1.21
N ARG A 48 15.43 26.00 -1.46
CA ARG A 48 16.70 26.42 -2.04
C ARG A 48 17.69 26.75 -0.92
N VAL A 49 18.80 26.02 -0.90
CA VAL A 49 19.90 26.23 0.05
C VAL A 49 21.00 26.97 -0.68
N GLU A 50 21.28 28.20 -0.28
CA GLU A 50 22.37 29.01 -0.83
C GLU A 50 23.64 28.77 -0.03
N GLY A 51 24.72 28.35 -0.70
CA GLY A 51 26.04 28.21 -0.09
C GLY A 51 26.90 29.42 -0.43
N GLU A 52 27.68 29.89 0.54
CA GLU A 52 28.66 30.96 0.37
C GLU A 52 29.89 30.37 -0.37
N THR A 53 29.94 30.55 -1.69
CA THR A 53 31.11 30.17 -2.50
C THR A 53 32.14 31.29 -2.44
N ASP A 54 33.16 31.12 -1.61
CA ASP A 54 34.35 31.97 -1.64
C ASP A 54 35.13 31.71 -2.95
N SER A 55 35.46 32.80 -3.63
CA SER A 55 36.07 32.84 -4.95
C SER A 55 37.59 32.56 -4.96
N ALA A 56 38.08 32.01 -6.10
CA ALA A 56 39.47 31.71 -6.51
C ALA A 56 39.96 30.28 -6.18
N THR A 57 40.36 29.40 -7.10
CA THR A 57 41.35 29.56 -8.18
C THR A 57 41.34 28.34 -9.16
N LYS A 58 41.46 28.61 -10.48
CA LYS A 58 41.86 27.84 -11.69
C LYS A 58 41.75 26.29 -11.87
N PRO A 59 41.64 25.82 -13.14
CA PRO A 59 41.55 24.39 -13.53
C PRO A 59 42.92 23.78 -13.91
N ASP A 60 43.19 22.53 -13.51
CA ASP A 60 43.43 21.34 -14.38
C ASP A 60 43.89 20.11 -13.56
N ASP A 61 43.84 18.97 -14.23
CA ASP A 61 44.47 17.66 -14.01
C ASP A 61 43.77 16.58 -13.18
N GLY A 62 43.52 15.48 -13.90
CA GLY A 62 42.78 14.31 -13.47
C GLY A 62 43.53 13.47 -12.45
N THR A 63 42.76 12.94 -11.51
CA THR A 63 42.99 11.65 -10.85
C THR A 63 41.68 11.17 -10.22
N ALA A 64 41.36 9.91 -10.47
CA ALA A 64 40.46 9.01 -9.74
C ALA A 64 39.25 9.64 -9.02
N SER A 65 38.03 9.40 -9.52
CA SER A 65 36.81 9.60 -8.75
C SER A 65 36.75 8.59 -7.60
N THR A 66 37.19 9.00 -6.41
CA THR A 66 36.83 8.33 -5.17
C THR A 66 35.32 8.50 -4.97
N GLY A 67 34.63 7.38 -4.86
CA GLY A 67 33.19 7.32 -4.66
C GLY A 67 32.78 8.17 -3.46
N THR A 68 31.82 9.06 -3.69
CA THR A 68 31.18 9.85 -2.64
C THR A 68 30.48 8.89 -1.69
N ALA A 69 31.04 8.73 -0.49
CA ALA A 69 30.42 7.98 0.59
C ALA A 69 29.09 8.63 0.96
N ILE A 70 27.99 7.88 0.78
CA ILE A 70 26.68 8.23 1.31
C ILE A 70 26.82 8.25 2.85
N PRO A 71 26.41 9.32 3.56
CA PRO A 71 26.48 9.35 5.02
C PRO A 71 25.68 8.19 5.61
N ALA A 72 26.36 7.31 6.35
CA ALA A 72 25.73 6.29 7.15
C ALA A 72 25.01 6.95 8.33
N GLY A 73 23.70 7.14 8.22
CA GLY A 73 22.95 7.81 9.28
C GLY A 73 21.47 8.06 9.02
N THR A 74 20.78 7.24 8.24
CA THR A 74 19.31 7.15 8.36
C THR A 74 18.98 6.16 9.46
N PRO A 75 18.18 6.50 10.49
CA PRO A 75 17.65 5.51 11.41
C PRO A 75 16.82 4.51 10.60
N ARG A 76 17.35 3.30 10.42
CA ARG A 76 16.63 2.20 9.77
C ARG A 76 15.60 1.72 10.79
N MET A 77 14.33 1.71 10.41
CA MET A 77 13.23 1.26 11.27
C MET A 77 13.41 -0.22 11.60
N SER A 78 13.36 -0.55 12.89
CA SER A 78 13.38 -1.94 13.36
C SER A 78 12.18 -2.70 12.85
N ALA A 79 12.34 -4.02 12.65
CA ALA A 79 11.22 -4.92 12.37
C ALA A 79 10.15 -4.86 13.47
N ALA A 80 10.54 -4.54 14.71
CA ALA A 80 9.61 -4.26 15.81
C ALA A 80 8.86 -2.93 15.61
N ASP A 81 9.55 -1.89 15.14
CA ASP A 81 8.95 -0.59 14.83
C ASP A 81 8.00 -0.67 13.62
N ALA A 82 8.35 -1.48 12.61
CA ALA A 82 7.48 -1.76 11.46
C ALA A 82 6.18 -2.46 11.90
N LEU A 83 6.26 -3.36 12.89
CA LEU A 83 5.12 -4.12 13.40
C LEU A 83 4.23 -3.29 14.34
N LEU A 84 4.82 -2.37 15.10
CA LEU A 84 4.09 -1.36 15.86
C LEU A 84 3.39 -0.37 14.93
N ALA A 85 4.09 0.11 13.89
CA ALA A 85 3.52 0.99 12.87
C ALA A 85 2.36 0.32 12.13
N GLU A 86 2.48 -0.94 11.72
CA GLU A 86 1.41 -1.68 11.04
C GLU A 86 0.18 -1.91 11.96
N ARG A 87 0.40 -2.18 13.25
CA ARG A 87 -0.69 -2.27 14.24
C ARG A 87 -1.39 -0.93 14.44
N GLN A 88 -0.62 0.15 14.57
CA GLN A 88 -1.15 1.49 14.67
C GLN A 88 -1.99 1.84 13.43
N GLU A 89 -1.48 1.58 12.23
CA GLU A 89 -2.23 1.81 10.99
C GLU A 89 -3.51 0.96 10.88
N ALA A 90 -3.49 -0.29 11.37
CA ALA A 90 -4.69 -1.13 11.40
C ALA A 90 -5.73 -0.63 12.41
N GLU A 91 -5.28 -0.14 13.57
CA GLU A 91 -6.15 0.39 14.61
C GLU A 91 -6.75 1.74 14.21
N GLU A 92 -5.97 2.62 13.59
CA GLU A 92 -6.43 3.87 12.99
C GLU A 92 -7.49 3.63 11.92
N ARG A 93 -7.26 2.69 11.00
CA ARG A 93 -8.26 2.29 9.98
C ARG A 93 -9.57 1.83 10.59
N ARG A 94 -9.52 1.02 11.67
CA ARG A 94 -10.73 0.58 12.39
C ARG A 94 -11.46 1.74 13.06
N GLN A 95 -10.72 2.67 13.66
CA GLN A 95 -11.30 3.87 14.26
C GLN A 95 -11.98 4.75 13.20
N GLU A 96 -11.38 4.91 12.02
CA GLU A 96 -11.96 5.64 10.89
C GLU A 96 -13.26 5.00 10.39
N ILE A 97 -13.28 3.67 10.22
CA ILE A 97 -14.49 2.92 9.83
C ILE A 97 -15.59 3.08 10.89
N ARG A 98 -15.25 2.98 12.18
CA ARG A 98 -16.21 3.14 13.28
C ARG A 98 -16.77 4.56 13.33
N HIS A 99 -15.91 5.57 13.20
CA HIS A 99 -16.31 6.97 13.20
C HIS A 99 -17.22 7.29 12.01
N THR A 100 -16.83 6.88 10.80
CA THR A 100 -17.65 7.06 9.59
C THR A 100 -18.97 6.29 9.69
N GLY A 101 -18.95 5.07 10.25
CA GLY A 101 -20.15 4.28 10.50
C GLY A 101 -21.12 4.96 11.46
N MET A 102 -20.60 5.61 12.51
CA MET A 102 -21.41 6.42 13.41
C MET A 102 -22.03 7.63 12.70
N LEU A 103 -21.27 8.35 11.88
CA LEU A 103 -21.80 9.49 11.10
C LEU A 103 -22.90 9.07 10.12
N VAL A 104 -22.75 7.91 9.48
CA VAL A 104 -23.78 7.30 8.62
C VAL A 104 -25.02 6.96 9.44
N ALA A 105 -24.87 6.35 10.61
CA ALA A 105 -26.00 6.00 11.47
C ALA A 105 -26.77 7.25 11.93
N ILE A 106 -26.06 8.26 12.42
CA ILE A 106 -26.66 9.54 12.83
C ILE A 106 -27.34 10.22 11.63
N GLY A 107 -26.65 10.31 10.49
CA GLY A 107 -27.19 10.91 9.26
C GLY A 107 -28.46 10.21 8.79
N THR A 108 -28.47 8.88 8.81
CA THR A 108 -29.63 8.06 8.43
C THR A 108 -30.79 8.28 9.39
N VAL A 109 -30.55 8.21 10.70
CA VAL A 109 -31.60 8.38 11.73
C VAL A 109 -32.25 9.76 11.66
N LEU A 110 -31.48 10.81 11.36
CA LEU A 110 -31.99 12.18 11.26
C LEU A 110 -32.62 12.50 9.89
N THR A 111 -32.12 11.90 8.81
CA THR A 111 -32.64 12.13 7.45
C THR A 111 -33.92 11.35 7.19
N LEU A 112 -34.04 10.13 7.71
CA LEU A 112 -35.14 9.22 7.39
C LEU A 112 -36.53 9.77 7.78
N PRO A 113 -36.72 10.43 8.93
CA PRO A 113 -37.97 11.10 9.29
C PRO A 113 -38.33 12.29 8.39
N VAL A 114 -37.40 12.84 7.61
CA VAL A 114 -37.66 13.93 6.65
C VAL A 114 -37.90 13.35 5.24
N PHE A 115 -37.15 12.33 4.86
CA PHE A 115 -37.23 11.68 3.55
C PHE A 115 -38.48 10.81 3.37
N VAL A 116 -38.79 9.94 4.34
CA VAL A 116 -39.91 8.99 4.24
C VAL A 116 -41.26 9.69 4.01
N PRO A 117 -41.58 10.78 4.73
CA PRO A 117 -42.82 11.52 4.52
C PRO A 117 -42.90 12.18 3.14
N MET A 118 -41.78 12.71 2.63
CA MET A 118 -41.72 13.27 1.27
C MET A 118 -42.01 12.21 0.21
N MET A 119 -41.53 10.98 0.40
CA MET A 119 -41.85 9.85 -0.49
C MET A 119 -43.29 9.36 -0.32
N LEU A 120 -43.81 9.30 0.91
CA LEU A 120 -45.20 8.89 1.16
C LEU A 120 -46.22 9.90 0.60
N MET A 121 -45.87 11.18 0.56
CA MET A 121 -46.70 12.22 -0.04
C MET A 121 -46.96 11.98 -1.54
N LEU A 122 -46.02 11.35 -2.25
CA LEU A 122 -46.17 10.95 -3.65
C LEU A 122 -47.20 9.82 -3.84
N VAL A 123 -47.38 8.97 -2.83
CA VAL A 123 -48.32 7.84 -2.86
C VAL A 123 -49.71 8.26 -2.39
N SER A 124 -49.79 8.97 -1.26
CA SER A 124 -51.06 9.51 -0.76
C SER A 124 -50.84 10.60 0.28
N HIS A 125 -51.49 11.75 0.08
CA HIS A 125 -51.43 12.88 1.01
C HIS A 125 -52.04 12.58 2.40
N SER A 126 -52.92 11.58 2.52
CA SER A 126 -53.61 11.24 3.78
C SER A 126 -52.77 10.44 4.78
N LEU A 127 -51.66 9.84 4.35
CA LEU A 127 -50.79 8.99 5.21
C LEU A 127 -49.71 9.79 5.95
N VAL A 128 -49.58 11.09 5.67
CA VAL A 128 -48.47 11.90 6.17
C VAL A 128 -48.92 12.76 7.35
N PRO A 129 -48.29 12.61 8.53
CA PRO A 129 -48.58 13.48 9.66
C PRO A 129 -48.16 14.93 9.36
N SER A 130 -49.08 15.88 9.56
CA SER A 130 -48.87 17.31 9.24
C SER A 130 -47.70 17.96 10.00
N TRP A 131 -47.41 17.49 11.21
CA TRP A 131 -46.28 17.98 12.02
C TRP A 131 -44.92 17.61 11.41
N LEU A 132 -44.85 16.52 10.64
CA LEU A 132 -43.62 16.05 10.01
C LEU A 132 -43.30 16.80 8.70
N MET A 133 -44.30 17.49 8.15
CA MET A 133 -44.18 18.42 7.03
C MET A 133 -43.84 19.86 7.47
N ASN A 134 -43.68 20.11 8.77
CA ASN A 134 -43.30 21.44 9.25
C ASN A 134 -41.84 21.76 8.85
N PRO A 135 -41.59 22.84 8.07
CA PRO A 135 -40.25 23.21 7.63
C PRO A 135 -39.26 23.43 8.78
N TRP A 136 -39.73 23.91 9.95
CA TRP A 136 -38.89 24.10 11.13
C TRP A 136 -38.43 22.79 11.75
N LEU A 137 -39.29 21.77 11.76
CA LEU A 137 -38.89 20.45 12.25
C LEU A 137 -37.86 19.81 11.32
N GLN A 138 -38.07 19.93 10.01
CA GLN A 138 -37.10 19.46 9.01
C GLN A 138 -35.76 20.20 9.14
N ALA A 139 -35.79 21.52 9.35
CA ALA A 139 -34.57 22.30 9.62
C ALA A 139 -33.84 21.79 10.87
N ILE A 140 -34.55 21.56 11.98
CA ILE A 140 -33.95 21.05 13.23
C ILE A 140 -33.29 19.68 13.03
N LEU A 141 -33.93 18.78 12.26
CA LEU A 141 -33.39 17.45 12.00
C LEU A 141 -32.20 17.46 11.04
N ILE A 142 -32.24 18.31 10.01
CA ILE A 142 -31.20 18.34 8.96
C ILE A 142 -30.03 19.25 9.32
N THR A 143 -30.18 20.22 10.21
CA THR A 143 -29.07 21.08 10.66
C THR A 143 -27.88 20.26 11.22
N PRO A 144 -28.06 19.28 12.13
CA PRO A 144 -26.96 18.40 12.54
C PRO A 144 -26.39 17.57 11.39
N VAL A 145 -27.21 17.12 10.44
CA VAL A 145 -26.71 16.38 9.27
C VAL A 145 -25.82 17.28 8.41
N MET A 146 -26.23 18.52 8.18
CA MET A 146 -25.47 19.52 7.41
C MET A 146 -24.12 19.85 8.07
N PHE A 147 -24.12 20.19 9.36
CA PHE A 147 -22.91 20.71 10.02
C PHE A 147 -22.06 19.64 10.71
N TYR A 148 -22.66 18.60 11.30
CA TYR A 148 -21.91 17.55 12.01
C TYR A 148 -21.57 16.39 11.08
N CYS A 149 -22.56 15.75 10.46
CA CYS A 149 -22.31 14.66 9.52
C CYS A 149 -21.61 15.16 8.25
N GLY A 150 -21.96 16.35 7.76
CA GLY A 150 -21.36 16.98 6.59
C GLY A 150 -19.99 17.63 6.85
N ALA A 151 -19.55 17.82 8.10
CA ALA A 151 -18.26 18.48 8.41
C ALA A 151 -17.05 17.89 7.64
N PRO A 152 -16.87 16.56 7.52
CA PRO A 152 -15.76 15.98 6.76
C PRO A 152 -15.81 16.29 5.26
N ILE A 153 -16.99 16.57 4.71
CA ILE A 153 -17.18 16.95 3.30
C ILE A 153 -16.86 18.44 3.15
N HIS A 154 -17.45 19.30 3.99
CA HIS A 154 -17.26 20.75 3.91
C HIS A 154 -15.81 21.18 4.19
N ARG A 155 -15.13 20.54 5.16
CA ARG A 155 -13.72 20.82 5.48
C ARG A 155 -12.75 20.58 4.33
N VAL A 156 -13.08 19.69 3.40
CA VAL A 156 -12.25 19.40 2.22
C VAL A 156 -12.77 20.17 1.00
N GLY A 157 -14.09 20.19 0.80
CA GLY A 157 -14.72 20.75 -0.40
C GLY A 157 -14.56 22.26 -0.54
N TRP A 158 -14.62 23.03 0.56
CA TRP A 158 -14.50 24.49 0.51
C TRP A 158 -13.07 24.97 0.19
N PRO A 159 -12.03 24.44 0.87
CA PRO A 159 -10.65 24.77 0.51
C PRO A 159 -10.28 24.31 -0.91
N ALA A 160 -10.77 23.15 -1.36
CA ALA A 160 -10.52 22.66 -2.71
C ALA A 160 -11.08 23.60 -3.80
N LEU A 161 -12.27 24.17 -3.56
CA LEU A 161 -12.86 25.17 -4.45
C LEU A 161 -12.05 26.47 -4.46
N TRP A 162 -11.62 26.95 -3.29
CA TRP A 162 -10.83 28.18 -3.15
C TRP A 162 -9.46 28.08 -3.81
N HIS A 163 -8.78 26.94 -3.67
CA HIS A 163 -7.46 26.70 -4.25
C HIS A 163 -7.49 26.29 -5.73
N ARG A 164 -8.65 26.39 -6.41
CA ARG A 164 -8.83 26.02 -7.83
C ARG A 164 -8.47 24.56 -8.14
N SER A 165 -8.65 23.68 -7.17
CA SER A 165 -8.51 22.23 -7.30
C SER A 165 -9.82 21.51 -6.95
N PRO A 166 -10.95 21.88 -7.59
CA PRO A 166 -12.26 21.42 -7.15
C PRO A 166 -12.38 19.90 -7.29
N ASP A 167 -12.88 19.28 -6.22
CA ASP A 167 -13.00 17.83 -6.09
C ASP A 167 -14.47 17.40 -5.94
N MET A 168 -14.70 16.10 -5.72
CA MET A 168 -16.04 15.57 -5.45
C MET A 168 -16.70 16.25 -4.24
N ASN A 169 -15.92 16.58 -3.20
CA ASN A 169 -16.44 17.22 -2.01
C ASN A 169 -16.84 18.67 -2.26
N SER A 170 -16.16 19.37 -3.18
CA SER A 170 -16.54 20.72 -3.60
C SER A 170 -17.93 20.76 -4.21
N LEU A 171 -18.28 19.81 -5.10
CA LEU A 171 -19.62 19.74 -5.71
C LEU A 171 -20.71 19.48 -4.67
N VAL A 172 -20.50 18.50 -3.80
CA VAL A 172 -21.45 18.17 -2.73
C VAL A 172 -21.59 19.35 -1.79
N ALA A 173 -20.48 19.94 -1.31
CA ALA A 173 -20.51 21.08 -0.40
C ALA A 173 -21.23 22.30 -1.00
N LEU A 174 -20.99 22.61 -2.27
CA LEU A 174 -21.67 23.71 -2.98
C LEU A 174 -23.17 23.44 -3.09
N GLY A 175 -23.55 22.25 -3.59
CA GLY A 175 -24.94 21.87 -3.82
C GLY A 175 -25.76 21.78 -2.53
N THR A 176 -25.23 21.13 -1.49
CA THR A 176 -25.93 20.99 -0.21
C THR A 176 -26.04 22.33 0.51
N THR A 177 -25.03 23.20 0.42
CA THR A 177 -25.10 24.55 1.01
C THR A 177 -26.14 25.40 0.31
N ALA A 178 -26.20 25.37 -1.03
CA ALA A 178 -27.20 26.11 -1.79
C ALA A 178 -28.63 25.64 -1.46
N ALA A 179 -28.87 24.32 -1.45
CA ALA A 179 -30.17 23.75 -1.06
C ALA A 179 -30.55 24.07 0.38
N TYR A 180 -29.59 23.98 1.31
CA TYR A 180 -29.82 24.26 2.73
C TYR A 180 -30.15 25.74 2.97
N LEU A 181 -29.40 26.67 2.38
CA LEU A 181 -29.67 28.10 2.50
C LEU A 181 -31.02 28.50 1.90
N TYR A 182 -31.37 27.93 0.74
CA TYR A 182 -32.70 28.13 0.15
C TYR A 182 -33.81 27.63 1.09
N SER A 183 -33.65 26.44 1.67
CA SER A 183 -34.62 25.83 2.57
C SER A 183 -34.79 26.62 3.87
N ILE A 184 -33.70 27.14 4.43
CA ILE A 184 -33.74 28.02 5.60
C ILE A 184 -34.40 29.36 5.26
N ALA A 185 -34.11 29.96 4.10
CA ALA A 185 -34.74 31.20 3.67
C ALA A 185 -36.27 31.05 3.57
N LEU A 186 -36.75 29.90 3.07
CA LEU A 186 -38.17 29.58 3.04
C LEU A 186 -38.82 29.50 4.42
N CYS A 187 -38.11 29.07 5.46
CA CYS A 187 -38.66 29.05 6.83
C CYS A 187 -39.04 30.45 7.34
N PHE A 188 -38.39 31.51 6.84
CA PHE A 188 -38.64 32.90 7.25
C PHE A 188 -39.53 33.67 6.26
N VAL A 189 -39.47 33.34 4.97
CA VAL A 189 -40.05 34.17 3.89
C VAL A 189 -41.09 33.39 3.06
N SER A 190 -41.62 32.29 3.59
CA SER A 190 -42.59 31.43 2.89
C SER A 190 -43.82 32.18 2.37
N GLU A 191 -44.30 33.17 3.11
CA GLU A 191 -45.47 34.00 2.74
C GLU A 191 -45.19 34.93 1.55
N LEU A 192 -43.94 35.35 1.37
CA LEU A 192 -43.52 36.23 0.26
C LEU A 192 -43.21 35.44 -1.02
N MET A 193 -43.08 34.12 -0.92
CA MET A 193 -42.71 33.25 -2.04
C MET A 193 -43.97 32.75 -2.78
N PRO A 194 -43.95 32.66 -4.13
CA PRO A 194 -45.05 32.10 -4.93
C PRO A 194 -45.40 30.67 -4.51
N GLU A 195 -46.69 30.29 -4.62
CA GLU A 195 -47.22 29.00 -4.14
C GLU A 195 -46.42 27.78 -4.63
N GLY A 196 -45.96 27.80 -5.88
CA GLY A 196 -45.14 26.72 -6.48
C GLY A 196 -43.67 26.67 -6.05
N SER A 197 -43.22 27.56 -5.15
CA SER A 197 -41.82 27.61 -4.67
C SER A 197 -41.66 27.42 -3.17
N ARG A 198 -42.74 27.10 -2.46
CA ARG A 198 -42.76 27.04 -0.98
C ARG A 198 -42.23 25.74 -0.40
N GLU A 199 -41.75 24.82 -1.23
CA GLU A 199 -41.22 23.53 -0.79
C GLU A 199 -39.74 23.64 -0.41
N PRO A 200 -39.37 23.34 0.85
CA PRO A 200 -37.97 23.25 1.27
C PRO A 200 -37.33 21.96 0.73
N TYR A 201 -36.00 21.97 0.61
CA TYR A 201 -35.16 20.88 0.09
C TYR A 201 -34.28 20.25 1.18
N PHE A 202 -34.79 20.21 2.42
CA PHE A 202 -34.08 19.64 3.56
C PHE A 202 -33.83 18.13 3.37
N GLU A 203 -34.78 17.42 2.76
CA GLU A 203 -34.66 16.01 2.38
C GLU A 203 -33.49 15.79 1.42
N SER A 204 -33.34 16.64 0.40
CA SER A 204 -32.26 16.54 -0.59
C SER A 204 -30.90 16.71 0.08
N VAL A 205 -30.76 17.68 0.98
CA VAL A 205 -29.52 17.90 1.75
C VAL A 205 -29.17 16.68 2.60
N GLY A 206 -30.14 16.18 3.38
CA GLY A 206 -29.93 15.04 4.28
C GLY A 206 -29.56 13.76 3.52
N VAL A 207 -30.30 13.45 2.44
CA VAL A 207 -30.08 12.25 1.63
C VAL A 207 -28.72 12.29 0.95
N VAL A 208 -28.36 13.42 0.33
CA VAL A 208 -27.08 13.54 -0.38
C VAL A 208 -25.90 13.36 0.58
N ILE A 209 -25.88 14.06 1.71
CA ILE A 209 -24.80 13.94 2.70
C ILE A 209 -24.72 12.49 3.22
N THR A 210 -25.88 11.90 3.56
CA THR A 210 -25.92 10.54 4.10
C THR A 210 -25.43 9.50 3.07
N LEU A 211 -25.87 9.57 1.82
CA LEU A 211 -25.43 8.65 0.76
C LEU A 211 -23.94 8.80 0.44
N VAL A 212 -23.40 10.02 0.45
CA VAL A 212 -21.95 10.24 0.29
C VAL A 212 -21.17 9.61 1.45
N LEU A 213 -21.66 9.74 2.69
CA LEU A 213 -21.04 9.10 3.86
C LEU A 213 -21.14 7.57 3.79
N VAL A 214 -22.26 7.01 3.31
CA VAL A 214 -22.41 5.57 3.06
C VAL A 214 -21.38 5.11 2.03
N GLY A 215 -21.20 5.86 0.93
CA GLY A 215 -20.16 5.59 -0.07
C GLY A 215 -18.76 5.55 0.55
N ARG A 216 -18.43 6.54 1.39
CA ARG A 216 -17.15 6.57 2.13
C ARG A 216 -17.00 5.42 3.13
N LEU A 217 -18.08 4.99 3.78
CA LEU A 217 -18.04 3.84 4.68
C LEU A 217 -17.78 2.53 3.92
N LEU A 218 -18.45 2.34 2.79
CA LEU A 218 -18.25 1.19 1.92
C LEU A 218 -16.81 1.18 1.36
N GLU A 219 -16.29 2.36 1.00
CA GLU A 219 -14.89 2.54 0.61
C GLU A 219 -13.92 2.11 1.70
N ALA A 220 -14.08 2.63 2.92
CA ALA A 220 -13.19 2.34 4.03
C ALA A 220 -13.21 0.85 4.40
N LYS A 221 -14.40 0.23 4.46
CA LYS A 221 -14.54 -1.21 4.73
C LYS A 221 -13.89 -2.08 3.66
N ALA A 222 -14.05 -1.72 2.39
CA ALA A 222 -13.49 -2.53 1.32
C ALA A 222 -11.95 -2.45 1.25
N ARG A 223 -11.35 -1.37 1.73
CA ARG A 223 -9.89 -1.22 1.87
C ARG A 223 -9.29 -1.99 3.06
N GLU A 224 -10.09 -2.50 4.00
CA GLU A 224 -9.59 -3.20 5.21
C GLU A 224 -9.04 -4.62 4.92
N GLY A 225 -9.52 -5.28 3.85
CA GLY A 225 -9.28 -6.72 3.62
C GLY A 225 -7.85 -7.14 3.22
N THR A 226 -6.98 -6.20 2.85
CA THR A 226 -5.71 -6.48 2.13
C THR A 226 -4.46 -6.65 2.98
N GLY A 227 -4.47 -6.29 4.27
CA GLY A 227 -3.28 -6.37 5.14
C GLY A 227 -2.87 -7.79 5.58
N LYS A 228 -3.67 -8.82 5.25
CA LYS A 228 -3.48 -10.18 5.81
C LYS A 228 -2.27 -10.92 5.24
N ALA A 229 -1.80 -10.57 4.05
CA ALA A 229 -0.66 -11.25 3.41
C ALA A 229 0.67 -10.97 4.14
N VAL A 230 0.93 -9.72 4.51
CA VAL A 230 2.12 -9.35 5.30
C VAL A 230 2.06 -9.95 6.71
N GLN A 231 0.88 -9.91 7.33
CA GLN A 231 0.64 -10.57 8.62
C GLN A 231 0.93 -12.08 8.60
N SER A 232 0.73 -12.76 7.47
CA SER A 232 1.00 -14.20 7.36
C SER A 232 2.50 -14.52 7.39
N LEU A 233 3.34 -13.64 6.82
CA LEU A 233 4.80 -13.77 6.85
C LEU A 233 5.37 -13.43 8.24
N ILE A 234 4.80 -12.43 8.92
CA ILE A 234 5.23 -12.02 10.27
C ILE A 234 4.94 -13.10 11.32
N LYS A 235 3.83 -13.85 11.18
CA LYS A 235 3.51 -15.00 12.03
C LYS A 235 4.52 -16.15 11.91
N LEU A 236 5.42 -16.10 10.95
CA LEU A 236 6.45 -17.11 10.77
C LEU A 236 7.63 -16.93 11.74
N ARG A 237 7.88 -15.70 12.22
CA ARG A 237 8.98 -15.40 13.15
C ARG A 237 8.75 -16.07 14.52
N PRO A 238 9.65 -16.96 14.97
CA PRO A 238 9.61 -17.52 16.33
C PRO A 238 9.85 -16.42 17.37
N ARG A 239 9.21 -16.51 18.54
CA ARG A 239 9.43 -15.58 19.66
C ARG A 239 10.51 -16.03 20.63
N VAL A 240 10.76 -17.33 20.67
CA VAL A 240 11.66 -17.99 21.61
C VAL A 240 12.70 -18.75 20.81
N ALA A 241 13.95 -18.70 21.27
CA ALA A 241 15.06 -19.50 20.78
C ALA A 241 15.71 -20.26 21.96
N HIS A 242 16.32 -21.41 21.68
CA HIS A 242 17.02 -22.20 22.69
C HIS A 242 18.52 -21.91 22.62
N ILE A 243 19.05 -21.10 23.54
CA ILE A 243 20.47 -20.75 23.59
C ILE A 243 21.26 -21.76 24.42
N LEU A 244 22.43 -22.16 23.92
CA LEU A 244 23.38 -23.00 24.64
C LEU A 244 24.21 -22.11 25.59
N ASP A 245 24.38 -22.51 26.85
CA ASP A 245 25.15 -21.70 27.80
C ASP A 245 26.64 -21.66 27.42
N VAL A 246 27.09 -20.46 27.00
CA VAL A 246 28.42 -20.14 26.50
C VAL A 246 29.52 -20.39 27.54
N GLY A 247 29.16 -20.48 28.82
CA GLY A 247 30.09 -20.78 29.92
C GLY A 247 30.54 -22.24 29.99
N THR A 248 29.82 -23.15 29.34
CA THR A 248 30.07 -24.60 29.43
C THR A 248 31.29 -25.03 28.62
N PRO A 249 32.02 -26.08 29.05
CA PRO A 249 33.11 -26.67 28.27
C PRO A 249 32.66 -27.09 26.86
N LEU A 250 31.42 -27.60 26.78
CA LEU A 250 30.75 -28.04 25.57
C LEU A 250 30.59 -26.90 24.54
N ALA A 251 30.11 -25.73 24.98
CA ALA A 251 29.96 -24.56 24.11
C ALA A 251 31.30 -24.07 23.56
N LYS A 252 32.36 -24.12 24.38
CA LYS A 252 33.71 -23.70 23.97
C LYS A 252 34.33 -24.67 22.96
N ASP A 253 34.13 -25.97 23.13
CA ASP A 253 34.63 -26.98 22.19
C ASP A 253 33.91 -26.91 20.84
N LEU A 254 32.58 -26.72 20.84
CA LEU A 254 31.78 -26.50 19.64
C LEU A 254 32.19 -25.22 18.90
N ALA A 255 32.39 -24.11 19.63
CA ALA A 255 32.84 -22.85 19.05
C ALA A 255 34.27 -22.92 18.47
N ALA A 256 35.11 -23.80 19.01
CA ALA A 256 36.48 -24.06 18.54
C ALA A 256 36.55 -25.11 17.41
N GLY A 257 35.41 -25.65 16.95
CA GLY A 257 35.36 -26.66 15.89
C GLY A 257 35.93 -28.02 16.28
N LYS A 258 36.01 -28.32 17.58
CA LYS A 258 36.44 -29.64 18.07
C LYS A 258 35.27 -30.62 18.02
N ALA A 259 35.56 -31.90 17.76
CA ALA A 259 34.58 -32.97 17.85
C ALA A 259 34.02 -33.04 19.28
N SER A 260 32.82 -32.51 19.46
CA SER A 260 32.05 -32.59 20.70
C SER A 260 31.03 -33.72 20.54
N GLY A 261 30.87 -34.54 21.58
CA GLY A 261 29.83 -35.57 21.58
C GLY A 261 28.42 -34.96 21.58
N ASP A 262 27.41 -35.82 21.54
CA ASP A 262 25.97 -35.47 21.48
C ASP A 262 25.40 -34.79 22.74
N GLY A 263 26.26 -34.30 23.65
CA GLY A 263 25.85 -33.69 24.92
C GLY A 263 25.05 -32.39 24.78
N TRP A 264 25.06 -31.75 23.61
CA TRP A 264 24.28 -30.55 23.31
C TRP A 264 22.80 -30.85 23.05
N LEU A 265 22.43 -32.12 22.89
CA LEU A 265 21.05 -32.56 22.80
C LEU A 265 20.35 -32.61 24.17
N ASP A 266 21.11 -32.56 25.27
CA ASP A 266 20.54 -32.54 26.62
C ASP A 266 19.80 -31.22 26.86
N PRO A 267 18.47 -31.25 27.13
CA PRO A 267 17.69 -30.05 27.42
C PRO A 267 18.26 -29.23 28.59
N ALA A 268 19.00 -29.84 29.52
CA ALA A 268 19.61 -29.16 30.65
C ALA A 268 20.73 -28.18 30.24
N GLN A 269 21.28 -28.33 29.03
CA GLN A 269 22.35 -27.47 28.48
C GLN A 269 21.82 -26.29 27.67
N SER A 270 20.49 -26.20 27.48
CA SER A 270 19.82 -25.16 26.69
C SER A 270 18.85 -24.34 27.54
N GLN A 271 18.80 -23.03 27.33
CA GLN A 271 17.84 -22.12 27.96
C GLN A 271 16.99 -21.40 26.93
N ASP A 272 15.72 -21.18 27.24
CA ASP A 272 14.82 -20.38 26.41
C ASP A 272 15.14 -18.89 26.57
N ILE A 273 15.40 -18.21 25.46
CA ILE A 273 15.64 -16.78 25.39
C ILE A 273 14.72 -16.13 24.36
N ASP A 274 14.32 -14.89 24.62
CA ASP A 274 13.61 -14.08 23.63
C ASP A 274 14.52 -13.82 22.41
N ILE A 275 13.98 -14.02 21.21
CA ILE A 275 14.70 -13.82 19.95
C ILE A 275 15.33 -12.42 19.83
N ASP A 276 14.72 -11.41 20.44
CA ASP A 276 15.22 -10.02 20.40
C ASP A 276 16.46 -9.81 21.30
N ARG A 277 16.76 -10.76 22.19
CA ARG A 277 17.95 -10.72 23.07
C ARG A 277 19.15 -11.48 22.53
N VAL A 278 18.97 -12.25 21.46
CA VAL A 278 20.02 -13.06 20.82
C VAL A 278 20.98 -12.18 20.04
N LYS A 279 22.28 -12.44 20.17
CA LYS A 279 23.37 -11.69 19.53
C LYS A 279 24.10 -12.53 18.48
N THR A 280 24.76 -11.85 17.55
CA THR A 280 25.67 -12.50 16.59
C THR A 280 26.78 -13.24 17.34
N GLY A 281 27.00 -14.49 16.97
CA GLY A 281 27.97 -15.37 17.62
C GLY A 281 27.37 -16.30 18.68
N ASP A 282 26.13 -16.07 19.13
CA ASP A 282 25.45 -16.96 20.06
C ASP A 282 25.22 -18.34 19.43
N LEU A 283 25.18 -19.37 20.29
CA LEU A 283 24.94 -20.74 19.89
C LEU A 283 23.51 -21.14 20.20
N LEU A 284 22.74 -21.50 19.18
CA LEU A 284 21.35 -21.92 19.35
C LEU A 284 21.20 -23.40 19.01
N VAL A 285 20.45 -24.11 19.84
CA VAL A 285 20.02 -25.48 19.58
C VAL A 285 18.69 -25.42 18.85
N ILE A 286 18.58 -26.13 17.73
CA ILE A 286 17.35 -26.25 16.95
C ILE A 286 16.99 -27.71 16.84
N ARG A 287 15.73 -28.03 17.15
CA ARG A 287 15.23 -29.41 17.13
C ARG A 287 14.33 -29.66 15.92
N ALA A 288 14.18 -30.94 15.58
CA ALA A 288 13.22 -31.38 14.57
C ALA A 288 11.80 -30.87 14.90
N GLY A 289 11.13 -30.32 13.90
CA GLY A 289 9.80 -29.70 13.99
C GLY A 289 9.83 -28.21 14.37
N GLU A 290 10.96 -27.66 14.79
CA GLU A 290 11.08 -26.25 15.16
C GLU A 290 11.36 -25.36 13.95
N ARG A 291 10.97 -24.10 14.07
CA ARG A 291 11.39 -23.06 13.12
C ARG A 291 12.74 -22.51 13.53
N ILE A 292 13.60 -22.33 12.53
CA ILE A 292 14.91 -21.72 12.70
C ILE A 292 14.71 -20.24 13.06
N PRO A 293 15.18 -19.76 14.22
CA PRO A 293 14.85 -18.42 14.71
C PRO A 293 15.56 -17.29 13.94
N LEU A 294 16.82 -17.48 13.57
CA LEU A 294 17.70 -16.45 12.98
C LEU A 294 18.58 -17.06 11.89
N ASP A 295 19.33 -16.22 11.17
CA ASP A 295 20.29 -16.70 10.17
C ASP A 295 21.61 -17.10 10.83
N GLY A 296 22.17 -18.23 10.42
CA GLY A 296 23.43 -18.72 10.99
C GLY A 296 24.08 -19.83 10.19
N VAL A 297 25.04 -20.51 10.83
CA VAL A 297 25.79 -21.62 10.23
C VAL A 297 25.76 -22.81 11.18
N VAL A 298 25.60 -24.01 10.64
CA VAL A 298 25.63 -25.25 11.43
C VAL A 298 27.03 -25.47 12.00
N LEU A 299 27.13 -25.67 13.31
CA LEU A 299 28.37 -26.09 13.97
C LEU A 299 28.40 -27.59 14.29
N ALA A 300 27.24 -28.19 14.57
CA ALA A 300 27.12 -29.61 14.87
C ALA A 300 25.74 -30.15 14.46
N GLY A 301 25.72 -31.43 14.09
CA GLY A 301 24.54 -32.14 13.62
C GLY A 301 24.32 -32.03 12.11
N GLU A 302 23.30 -32.73 11.63
CA GLU A 302 22.78 -32.64 10.27
C GLU A 302 21.26 -32.50 10.33
N ALA A 303 20.69 -31.72 9.44
CA ALA A 303 19.26 -31.52 9.34
C ALA A 303 18.73 -31.50 7.91
N SER A 304 17.46 -31.81 7.76
CA SER A 304 16.68 -31.53 6.55
C SER A 304 15.73 -30.37 6.83
N VAL A 305 15.86 -29.30 6.05
CA VAL A 305 15.17 -28.02 6.26
C VAL A 305 14.19 -27.78 5.11
N ASP A 306 12.98 -27.38 5.46
CA ASP A 306 11.96 -26.92 4.53
C ASP A 306 12.09 -25.40 4.36
N GLU A 307 12.59 -24.99 3.19
CA GLU A 307 12.79 -23.60 2.80
C GLU A 307 11.65 -23.07 1.90
N SER A 308 10.60 -23.86 1.67
CA SER A 308 9.52 -23.57 0.71
C SER A 308 8.83 -22.23 0.93
N MET A 309 8.78 -21.74 2.17
CA MET A 309 8.17 -20.46 2.52
C MET A 309 8.97 -19.24 2.05
N ILE A 310 10.27 -19.40 1.78
CA ILE A 310 11.17 -18.32 1.35
C ILE A 310 11.58 -18.53 -0.11
N THR A 311 11.97 -19.75 -0.47
CA THR A 311 12.47 -20.08 -1.81
C THR A 311 11.35 -20.51 -2.77
N GLY A 312 10.21 -20.95 -2.24
CA GLY A 312 9.12 -21.55 -3.03
C GLY A 312 9.34 -23.01 -3.41
N GLU A 313 10.47 -23.61 -3.02
CA GLU A 313 10.84 -24.98 -3.41
C GLU A 313 10.36 -26.00 -2.36
N SER A 314 9.60 -27.01 -2.79
CA SER A 314 9.01 -28.02 -1.89
C SER A 314 9.96 -29.15 -1.49
N VAL A 315 11.19 -29.18 -2.03
CA VAL A 315 12.19 -30.21 -1.73
C VAL A 315 12.96 -29.81 -0.47
N LEU A 316 13.15 -30.76 0.45
CA LEU A 316 13.90 -30.52 1.68
C LEU A 316 15.39 -30.33 1.38
N ALA A 317 15.95 -29.22 1.83
CA ALA A 317 17.38 -28.94 1.75
C ALA A 317 18.12 -29.67 2.87
N ARG A 318 19.11 -30.50 2.54
CA ARG A 318 20.01 -31.07 3.55
C ARG A 318 21.04 -30.04 3.97
N ARG A 319 21.27 -29.93 5.28
CA ARG A 319 22.15 -28.96 5.92
C ARG A 319 23.10 -29.68 6.88
N GLY A 320 24.40 -29.64 6.58
CA GLY A 320 25.47 -30.21 7.41
C GLY A 320 26.38 -29.16 8.03
N VAL A 321 27.39 -29.60 8.78
CA VAL A 321 28.35 -28.72 9.46
C VAL A 321 29.03 -27.76 8.47
N GLY A 322 29.04 -26.47 8.80
CA GLY A 322 29.59 -25.40 7.97
C GLY A 322 28.60 -24.79 6.98
N GLU A 323 27.44 -25.39 6.78
CA GLU A 323 26.42 -24.88 5.85
C GLU A 323 25.50 -23.83 6.50
N PRO A 324 24.96 -22.88 5.71
CA PRO A 324 24.10 -21.84 6.23
C PRO A 324 22.69 -22.34 6.55
N LEU A 325 22.09 -21.76 7.59
CA LEU A 325 20.68 -21.90 7.94
C LEU A 325 20.01 -20.53 7.83
N THR A 326 18.82 -20.52 7.22
CA THR A 326 18.03 -19.30 7.02
C THR A 326 16.90 -19.24 8.05
N GLY A 327 16.72 -18.09 8.71
CA GLY A 327 15.65 -17.85 9.67
C GLY A 327 14.26 -18.01 9.06
N ALA A 328 13.30 -18.39 9.90
CA ALA A 328 11.90 -18.70 9.59
C ALA A 328 11.63 -19.91 8.69
N THR A 329 12.67 -20.64 8.26
CA THR A 329 12.55 -21.97 7.66
C THR A 329 12.25 -23.03 8.73
N ILE A 330 11.72 -24.19 8.32
CA ILE A 330 11.29 -25.24 9.26
C ILE A 330 12.30 -26.38 9.23
N MET A 331 12.83 -26.76 10.40
CA MET A 331 13.61 -27.98 10.54
C MET A 331 12.65 -29.17 10.53
N GLN A 332 12.66 -30.00 9.49
CA GLN A 332 11.78 -31.18 9.41
C GLN A 332 12.38 -32.39 10.10
N GLN A 333 13.68 -32.63 9.88
CA GLN A 333 14.39 -33.80 10.41
C GLN A 333 15.77 -33.40 10.90
N GLY A 334 16.26 -34.10 11.92
CA GLY A 334 17.56 -33.83 12.54
C GLY A 334 17.51 -32.76 13.62
N ASN A 335 18.62 -32.61 14.32
CA ASN A 335 18.83 -31.57 15.33
C ASN A 335 20.19 -30.95 15.04
N VAL A 336 20.34 -29.65 15.27
CA VAL A 336 21.61 -28.96 15.01
C VAL A 336 21.90 -27.93 16.09
N VAL A 337 23.19 -27.65 16.27
CA VAL A 337 23.67 -26.43 16.91
C VAL A 337 24.06 -25.46 15.81
N MET A 338 23.48 -24.28 15.81
CA MET A 338 23.83 -23.20 14.89
C MET A 338 24.58 -22.09 15.62
N LYS A 339 25.53 -21.46 14.93
CA LYS A 339 26.09 -20.17 15.32
C LYS A 339 25.37 -19.06 14.60
N VAL A 340 24.83 -18.11 15.35
CA VAL A 340 24.10 -16.96 14.80
C VAL A 340 25.06 -16.06 14.03
N THR A 341 24.70 -15.71 12.79
CA THR A 341 25.50 -14.81 11.93
C THR A 341 24.85 -13.46 11.71
N ARG A 342 23.51 -13.42 11.63
CA ARG A 342 22.73 -12.18 11.45
C ARG A 342 21.54 -12.18 12.39
N THR A 343 21.24 -11.03 12.98
CA THR A 343 20.14 -10.83 13.92
C THR A 343 19.27 -9.65 13.52
N GLY A 344 18.06 -9.56 14.07
CA GLY A 344 17.17 -8.40 13.89
C GLY A 344 16.89 -8.05 12.42
N GLU A 345 17.22 -6.81 12.04
CA GLU A 345 17.01 -6.24 10.71
C GLU A 345 17.91 -6.85 9.62
N ASP A 346 19.05 -7.42 9.99
CA ASP A 346 20.02 -7.94 9.03
C ASP A 346 19.64 -9.34 8.50
N THR A 347 18.63 -9.98 9.08
CA THR A 347 18.15 -11.30 8.64
C THR A 347 17.49 -11.25 7.27
N VAL A 348 17.59 -12.34 6.52
CA VAL A 348 16.97 -12.46 5.18
C VAL A 348 15.46 -12.15 5.23
N LEU A 349 14.74 -12.68 6.22
CA LEU A 349 13.30 -12.42 6.37
C LEU A 349 13.02 -10.93 6.62
N SER A 350 13.76 -10.26 7.51
CA SER A 350 13.58 -8.83 7.77
C SER A 350 13.83 -7.98 6.53
N GLN A 351 14.82 -8.34 5.71
CA GLN A 351 15.07 -7.68 4.43
C GLN A 351 13.92 -7.87 3.43
N ILE A 352 13.35 -9.08 3.35
CA ILE A 352 12.16 -9.36 2.52
C ILE A 352 10.96 -8.52 3.02
N ILE A 353 10.71 -8.49 4.32
CA ILE A 353 9.63 -7.68 4.92
C ILE A 353 9.84 -6.19 4.59
N ALA A 354 11.05 -5.67 4.74
CA ALA A 354 11.38 -4.28 4.43
C ALA A 354 11.16 -3.95 2.94
N LEU A 355 11.53 -4.86 2.04
CA LEU A 355 11.34 -4.70 0.60
C LEU A 355 9.85 -4.70 0.22
N VAL A 356 9.05 -5.59 0.81
CA VAL A 356 7.59 -5.66 0.61
C VAL A 356 6.90 -4.41 1.17
N ALA A 357 7.27 -3.97 2.38
CA ALA A 357 6.70 -2.78 3.01
C ALA A 357 6.96 -1.51 2.17
N ARG A 358 8.18 -1.36 1.63
CA ARG A 358 8.52 -0.25 0.72
C ARG A 358 7.70 -0.27 -0.57
N ALA A 359 7.44 -1.47 -1.12
CA ALA A 359 6.66 -1.60 -2.34
C ALA A 359 5.18 -1.20 -2.14
N GLN A 360 4.60 -1.55 -0.98
CA GLN A 360 3.21 -1.24 -0.63
C GLN A 360 2.95 0.25 -0.37
N ALA A 361 3.99 1.05 -0.10
CA ALA A 361 3.86 2.49 0.17
C ALA A 361 3.66 3.36 -1.09
N THR A 362 3.66 2.78 -2.29
CA THR A 362 3.60 3.53 -3.56
C THR A 362 2.18 3.62 -4.16
N LYS A 363 1.74 4.85 -4.50
CA LYS A 363 0.41 5.09 -5.08
C LYS A 363 0.28 4.57 -6.51
N ALA A 364 -0.88 4.00 -6.83
CA ALA A 364 -1.24 3.49 -8.16
C ALA A 364 -1.36 4.62 -9.22
N PRO A 365 -0.96 4.40 -10.48
CA PRO A 365 -1.09 5.34 -11.58
C PRO A 365 -2.55 5.70 -11.92
N VAL A 366 -3.50 4.76 -11.86
CA VAL A 366 -4.91 5.03 -12.22
C VAL A 366 -5.61 5.97 -11.24
N GLN A 367 -5.16 6.08 -9.98
CA GLN A 367 -5.66 7.12 -9.07
C GLN A 367 -5.43 8.52 -9.66
N ARG A 368 -4.32 8.73 -10.39
CA ARG A 368 -4.03 10.00 -11.08
C ARG A 368 -4.94 10.23 -12.29
N LEU A 369 -5.46 9.17 -12.91
CA LEU A 369 -6.42 9.28 -14.01
C LEU A 369 -7.78 9.72 -13.50
N ALA A 370 -8.26 9.15 -12.39
CA ALA A 370 -9.48 9.61 -11.72
C ALA A 370 -9.35 11.09 -11.30
N ASP A 371 -8.21 11.48 -10.72
CA ASP A 371 -7.93 12.88 -10.34
C ASP A 371 -7.83 13.81 -11.58
N ARG A 372 -7.37 13.30 -12.72
CA ARG A 372 -7.35 14.06 -13.99
C ARG A 372 -8.76 14.22 -14.57
N ILE A 373 -9.59 13.17 -14.51
CA ILE A 373 -10.98 13.24 -14.94
C ILE A 373 -11.74 14.24 -14.07
N ALA A 374 -11.60 14.17 -12.75
CA ALA A 374 -12.25 15.08 -11.80
C ALA A 374 -11.90 16.55 -12.08
N ARG A 375 -10.62 16.85 -12.38
CA ARG A 375 -10.18 18.22 -12.70
C ARG A 375 -10.83 18.84 -13.94
N VAL A 376 -11.29 18.04 -14.89
CA VAL A 376 -12.01 18.53 -16.09
C VAL A 376 -13.52 18.44 -15.88
N PHE A 377 -13.98 17.34 -15.31
CA PHE A 377 -15.38 17.03 -15.09
C PHE A 377 -16.06 18.01 -14.13
N VAL A 378 -15.41 18.34 -12.99
CA VAL A 378 -16.01 19.21 -11.98
C VAL A 378 -16.26 20.64 -12.51
N PRO A 379 -15.29 21.33 -13.16
CA PRO A 379 -15.57 22.62 -13.79
C PRO A 379 -16.65 22.53 -14.88
N ALA A 380 -16.66 21.47 -15.70
CA ALA A 380 -17.67 21.30 -16.73
C ALA A 380 -19.09 21.18 -16.14
N VAL A 381 -19.24 20.46 -15.03
CA VAL A 381 -20.52 20.32 -14.30
C VAL A 381 -20.96 21.65 -13.70
N ILE A 382 -20.04 22.41 -13.08
CA ILE A 382 -20.37 23.74 -12.54
C ILE A 382 -20.84 24.67 -13.67
N ILE A 383 -20.14 24.68 -14.81
CA ILE A 383 -20.55 25.45 -15.99
C ILE A 383 -21.94 25.00 -16.46
N ALA A 384 -22.18 23.69 -16.59
CA ALA A 384 -23.49 23.15 -16.97
C ALA A 384 -24.60 23.53 -15.98
N ALA A 385 -24.33 23.53 -14.68
CA ALA A 385 -25.28 23.94 -13.64
C ALA A 385 -25.61 25.44 -13.75
N LEU A 386 -24.60 26.29 -13.96
CA LEU A 386 -24.80 27.73 -14.18
C LEU A 386 -25.62 28.01 -15.45
N TRP A 387 -25.30 27.32 -16.55
CA TRP A 387 -26.07 27.44 -17.79
C TRP A 387 -27.51 26.95 -17.62
N THR A 388 -27.71 25.84 -16.92
CA THR A 388 -29.05 25.31 -16.60
C THR A 388 -29.83 26.37 -15.81
N GLY A 389 -29.25 26.91 -14.74
CA GLY A 389 -29.87 27.99 -13.97
C GLY A 389 -30.22 29.21 -14.82
N ALA A 390 -29.31 29.66 -15.71
CA ALA A 390 -29.55 30.80 -16.59
C ALA A 390 -30.70 30.55 -17.59
N ILE A 391 -30.77 29.34 -18.17
CA ILE A 391 -31.84 28.94 -19.09
C ILE A 391 -33.20 28.91 -18.37
N TRP A 392 -33.25 28.34 -17.17
CA TRP A 392 -34.51 28.25 -16.42
C TRP A 392 -34.95 29.60 -15.83
N ILE A 393 -34.02 30.51 -15.51
CA ILE A 393 -34.38 31.90 -15.17
C ILE A 393 -34.97 32.63 -16.38
N THR A 394 -34.46 32.39 -17.59
CA THR A 394 -34.91 33.12 -18.79
C THR A 394 -36.21 32.56 -19.36
N PHE A 395 -36.26 31.24 -19.58
CA PHE A 395 -37.35 30.55 -20.28
C PHE A 395 -38.24 29.68 -19.38
N GLY A 396 -37.90 29.50 -18.10
CA GLY A 396 -38.64 28.63 -17.20
C GLY A 396 -40.03 29.13 -16.82
N PRO A 397 -40.91 28.22 -16.35
CA PRO A 397 -42.21 28.57 -15.81
C PRO A 397 -42.06 29.39 -14.52
N GLN A 398 -43.09 30.18 -14.19
CA GLN A 398 -43.12 30.85 -12.90
C GLN A 398 -43.37 29.83 -11.79
N PRO A 399 -42.66 29.90 -10.64
CA PRO A 399 -41.61 30.87 -10.28
C PRO A 399 -40.21 30.52 -10.83
N LYS A 400 -39.70 31.41 -11.69
CA LYS A 400 -38.45 31.21 -12.46
C LYS A 400 -37.22 30.95 -11.58
N LEU A 401 -37.07 31.72 -10.49
CA LEU A 401 -35.90 31.62 -9.60
C LEU A 401 -35.84 30.27 -8.88
N ALA A 402 -36.97 29.78 -8.39
CA ALA A 402 -37.04 28.50 -7.69
C ALA A 402 -36.71 27.36 -8.66
N HIS A 403 -37.35 27.30 -9.83
CA HIS A 403 -37.05 26.28 -10.83
C HIS A 403 -35.59 26.29 -11.28
N ALA A 404 -35.00 27.47 -11.48
CA ALA A 404 -33.60 27.59 -11.87
C ALA A 404 -32.63 27.12 -10.79
N LEU A 405 -32.88 27.48 -9.53
CA LEU A 405 -32.04 27.07 -8.41
C LEU A 405 -32.11 25.55 -8.20
N VAL A 406 -33.31 24.98 -8.25
CA VAL A 406 -33.54 23.55 -8.05
C VAL A 406 -32.91 22.73 -9.16
N THR A 407 -33.08 23.14 -10.42
CA THR A 407 -32.49 22.43 -11.56
C THR A 407 -30.96 22.57 -11.58
N ALA A 408 -30.40 23.74 -11.27
CA ALA A 408 -28.95 23.93 -11.16
C ALA A 408 -28.35 23.08 -10.03
N VAL A 409 -28.97 23.07 -8.85
CA VAL A 409 -28.54 22.25 -7.72
C VAL A 409 -28.69 20.76 -8.03
N SER A 410 -29.76 20.36 -8.72
CA SER A 410 -29.96 18.97 -9.16
C SER A 410 -28.84 18.50 -10.10
N VAL A 411 -28.40 19.36 -11.04
CA VAL A 411 -27.25 19.07 -11.91
C VAL A 411 -25.96 18.86 -11.09
N LEU A 412 -25.72 19.70 -10.08
CA LEU A 412 -24.55 19.56 -9.20
C LEU A 412 -24.59 18.24 -8.40
N ILE A 413 -25.77 17.88 -7.89
CA ILE A 413 -25.96 16.69 -7.05
C ILE A 413 -25.85 15.40 -7.88
N ILE A 414 -26.56 15.32 -9.01
CA ILE A 414 -26.61 14.11 -9.83
C ILE A 414 -25.26 13.80 -10.48
N ALA A 415 -24.43 14.82 -10.65
CA ALA A 415 -23.10 14.67 -11.19
C ALA A 415 -22.09 14.06 -10.20
N CYS A 416 -22.43 13.75 -8.94
CA CYS A 416 -21.45 13.14 -8.02
C CYS A 416 -20.87 11.84 -8.62
N PRO A 417 -19.57 11.78 -8.96
CA PRO A 417 -18.95 10.57 -9.49
C PRO A 417 -18.52 9.66 -8.33
N CYS A 418 -19.40 9.46 -7.36
CA CYS A 418 -19.14 8.77 -6.10
C CYS A 418 -18.61 7.33 -6.32
N ALA A 419 -19.05 6.65 -7.40
CA ALA A 419 -18.58 5.30 -7.77
C ALA A 419 -17.22 5.29 -8.49
N LEU A 420 -16.85 6.37 -9.18
CA LEU A 420 -15.64 6.42 -10.02
C LEU A 420 -14.36 6.35 -9.18
N GLY A 421 -14.36 7.00 -8.00
CA GLY A 421 -13.24 6.97 -7.06
C GLY A 421 -12.97 5.59 -6.44
N LEU A 422 -13.97 4.69 -6.46
CA LEU A 422 -13.91 3.36 -5.82
C LEU A 422 -13.59 2.24 -6.79
N ALA A 423 -13.96 2.39 -8.06
CA ALA A 423 -13.82 1.32 -9.06
C ALA A 423 -12.40 0.75 -9.11
N THR A 424 -11.38 1.62 -9.08
CA THR A 424 -9.98 1.19 -9.20
C THR A 424 -9.44 0.58 -7.90
N PRO A 425 -9.49 1.26 -6.73
CA PRO A 425 -8.94 0.68 -5.50
C PRO A 425 -9.58 -0.67 -5.15
N LEU A 426 -10.88 -0.83 -5.37
CA LEU A 426 -11.60 -2.09 -5.13
C LEU A 426 -11.10 -3.21 -6.03
N SER A 427 -10.97 -2.94 -7.33
CA SER A 427 -10.53 -3.93 -8.30
C SER A 427 -9.10 -4.39 -8.04
N VAL A 428 -8.19 -3.45 -7.76
CA VAL A 428 -6.80 -3.75 -7.42
C VAL A 428 -6.71 -4.56 -6.13
N THR A 429 -7.43 -4.14 -5.09
CA THR A 429 -7.48 -4.81 -3.78
C THR A 429 -7.96 -6.26 -3.93
N ALA A 430 -9.05 -6.48 -4.66
CA ALA A 430 -9.59 -7.82 -4.91
C ALA A 430 -8.63 -8.68 -5.74
N ALA A 431 -8.04 -8.11 -6.81
CA ALA A 431 -7.09 -8.82 -7.66
C ALA A 431 -5.81 -9.22 -6.90
N THR A 432 -5.25 -8.34 -6.06
CA THR A 432 -4.09 -8.67 -5.23
C THR A 432 -4.44 -9.73 -4.19
N GLY A 433 -5.64 -9.66 -3.57
CA GLY A 433 -6.11 -10.67 -2.64
C GLY A 433 -6.24 -12.06 -3.29
N LEU A 434 -6.88 -12.12 -4.47
CA LEU A 434 -7.03 -13.36 -5.23
C LEU A 434 -5.68 -13.88 -5.77
N GLY A 435 -4.79 -12.98 -6.19
CA GLY A 435 -3.44 -13.34 -6.61
C GLY A 435 -2.67 -14.00 -5.47
N ALA A 436 -2.71 -13.42 -4.28
CA ALA A 436 -2.04 -13.97 -3.11
C ALA A 436 -2.54 -15.37 -2.73
N THR A 437 -3.85 -15.64 -2.84
CA THR A 437 -4.39 -17.00 -2.60
C THR A 437 -3.95 -18.04 -3.63
N ASN A 438 -3.46 -17.60 -4.78
CA ASN A 438 -2.93 -18.44 -5.86
C ASN A 438 -1.39 -18.37 -5.97
N GLY A 439 -0.70 -17.86 -4.94
CA GLY A 439 0.77 -17.76 -4.91
C GLY A 439 1.37 -16.66 -5.80
N VAL A 440 0.55 -15.73 -6.30
CA VAL A 440 0.99 -14.57 -7.10
C VAL A 440 1.01 -13.32 -6.23
N LEU A 441 2.22 -12.91 -5.84
CA LEU A 441 2.43 -11.72 -5.03
C LEU A 441 2.70 -10.50 -5.90
N VAL A 442 1.75 -9.56 -5.93
CA VAL A 442 1.89 -8.30 -6.66
C VAL A 442 2.35 -7.21 -5.71
N THR A 443 3.52 -6.65 -5.99
CA THR A 443 4.20 -5.69 -5.10
C THR A 443 3.65 -4.27 -5.20
N SER A 444 2.96 -3.92 -6.30
CA SER A 444 2.31 -2.62 -6.47
C SER A 444 1.09 -2.69 -7.38
N ALA A 445 0.11 -1.82 -7.14
CA ALA A 445 -1.04 -1.63 -8.02
C ALA A 445 -0.63 -1.30 -9.47
N ARG A 446 0.48 -0.56 -9.62
CA ARG A 446 1.07 -0.24 -10.93
C ARG A 446 1.49 -1.49 -11.68
N ALA A 447 2.14 -2.44 -11.01
CA ALA A 447 2.58 -3.68 -11.63
C ALA A 447 1.39 -4.49 -12.15
N LEU A 448 0.28 -4.53 -11.41
CA LEU A 448 -0.95 -5.19 -11.86
C LEU A 448 -1.53 -4.54 -13.12
N GLU A 449 -1.59 -3.21 -13.16
CA GLU A 449 -2.08 -2.46 -14.33
C GLU A 449 -1.17 -2.64 -15.55
N GLN A 450 0.14 -2.54 -15.35
CA GLN A 450 1.14 -2.69 -16.41
C GLN A 450 1.23 -4.13 -16.93
N ALA A 451 0.89 -5.13 -16.09
CA ALA A 451 0.90 -6.53 -16.49
C ALA A 451 0.02 -6.79 -17.73
N ARG A 452 -1.09 -6.05 -17.88
CA ARG A 452 -1.96 -6.13 -19.06
C ARG A 452 -1.24 -5.72 -20.36
N ASP A 453 -0.30 -4.80 -20.27
CA ASP A 453 0.36 -4.21 -21.43
C ASP A 453 1.69 -4.95 -21.77
N ILE A 454 2.05 -6.00 -21.01
CA ILE A 454 3.23 -6.83 -21.27
C ILE A 454 3.03 -7.61 -22.57
N ARG A 455 3.92 -7.37 -23.54
CA ARG A 455 3.98 -8.10 -24.82
C ARG A 455 5.18 -9.01 -24.94
N THR A 456 6.18 -8.82 -24.09
CA THR A 456 7.42 -9.59 -24.10
C THR A 456 7.82 -9.92 -22.67
N VAL A 457 8.09 -11.20 -22.40
CA VAL A 457 8.63 -11.66 -21.12
C VAL A 457 10.04 -12.19 -21.37
N VAL A 458 11.00 -11.62 -20.64
CA VAL A 458 12.39 -12.05 -20.64
C VAL A 458 12.63 -12.89 -19.40
N PHE A 459 13.00 -14.14 -19.59
CA PHE A 459 13.31 -15.09 -18.53
C PHE A 459 14.81 -15.12 -18.29
N ASP A 460 15.22 -15.11 -17.02
CA ASP A 460 16.52 -15.65 -16.67
C ASP A 460 16.48 -17.18 -16.81
N LYS A 461 17.61 -17.83 -17.08
CA LYS A 461 17.65 -19.29 -17.14
C LYS A 461 17.60 -19.88 -15.73
N THR A 462 18.67 -19.63 -14.98
CA THR A 462 18.96 -20.28 -13.70
C THR A 462 18.00 -19.79 -12.61
N GLY A 463 17.35 -20.72 -11.90
CA GLY A 463 16.40 -20.43 -10.81
C GLY A 463 15.03 -19.92 -11.28
N THR A 464 14.84 -19.62 -12.57
CA THR A 464 13.54 -19.21 -13.13
C THR A 464 12.96 -20.29 -14.05
N ILE A 465 13.65 -20.63 -15.14
CA ILE A 465 13.24 -21.72 -16.05
C ILE A 465 13.71 -23.07 -15.52
N THR A 466 14.93 -23.09 -14.97
CA THR A 466 15.58 -24.26 -14.39
C THR A 466 15.56 -24.21 -12.87
N VAL A 467 15.81 -25.35 -12.22
CA VAL A 467 15.75 -25.49 -10.76
C VAL A 467 16.76 -24.58 -10.07
N GLY A 468 17.91 -24.34 -10.70
CA GLY A 468 19.01 -23.59 -10.10
C GLY A 468 19.99 -24.48 -9.35
N ALA A 469 20.00 -25.78 -9.65
CA ALA A 469 20.90 -26.74 -9.04
C ALA A 469 22.33 -26.55 -9.57
N ILE A 470 23.29 -26.38 -8.66
CA ILE A 470 24.72 -26.30 -8.98
C ILE A 470 25.20 -27.70 -9.39
N ASP A 471 26.05 -27.78 -10.41
CA ASP A 471 26.65 -29.05 -10.84
C ASP A 471 27.52 -29.64 -9.71
N ASP A 472 27.41 -30.96 -9.48
CA ASP A 472 28.14 -31.67 -8.40
C ASP A 472 29.67 -31.46 -8.43
N ASP A 473 30.23 -31.16 -9.60
CA ASP A 473 31.66 -30.99 -9.86
C ASP A 473 32.11 -29.52 -9.86
N ALA A 474 31.23 -28.57 -9.53
CA ALA A 474 31.50 -27.15 -9.68
C ALA A 474 32.37 -26.56 -8.56
N ASP A 475 33.29 -25.67 -8.95
CA ASP A 475 34.03 -24.82 -8.02
C ASP A 475 33.08 -23.83 -7.35
N TYR A 476 33.00 -23.81 -6.02
CA TYR A 476 32.17 -22.87 -5.26
C TYR A 476 32.50 -21.39 -5.55
N ALA A 477 33.73 -21.09 -6.00
CA ALA A 477 34.10 -19.74 -6.41
C ALA A 477 33.54 -19.35 -7.79
N LYS A 478 33.14 -20.33 -8.61
CA LYS A 478 32.54 -20.18 -9.95
C LYS A 478 31.50 -21.28 -10.19
N PRO A 479 30.31 -21.18 -9.58
CA PRO A 479 29.30 -22.23 -9.69
C PRO A 479 28.90 -22.45 -11.16
N SER A 480 28.83 -23.72 -11.55
CA SER A 480 28.39 -24.15 -12.88
C SER A 480 26.98 -24.71 -12.81
N TYR A 481 26.16 -24.41 -13.82
CA TYR A 481 24.74 -24.79 -13.90
C TYR A 481 24.43 -25.50 -15.22
N THR A 482 25.38 -26.28 -15.73
CA THR A 482 25.30 -26.89 -17.07
C THR A 482 24.41 -28.13 -17.13
N LYS A 483 24.24 -28.83 -16.00
CA LYS A 483 23.34 -29.97 -15.81
C LYS A 483 22.03 -29.58 -15.11
N ASP A 484 21.79 -28.28 -14.92
CA ASP A 484 20.59 -27.77 -14.28
C ASP A 484 19.33 -28.12 -15.09
N SER A 485 18.40 -28.81 -14.43
CA SER A 485 17.18 -29.35 -15.05
C SER A 485 16.07 -28.31 -15.13
N VAL A 486 15.20 -28.44 -16.13
CA VAL A 486 14.05 -27.55 -16.30
C VAL A 486 13.03 -27.79 -15.17
N LYS A 487 12.49 -26.70 -14.61
CA LYS A 487 11.45 -26.80 -13.56
C LYS A 487 10.17 -27.46 -14.11
N PRO A 488 9.52 -28.34 -13.32
CA PRO A 488 8.19 -28.84 -13.65
C PRO A 488 7.22 -27.67 -13.85
N GLY A 489 6.46 -27.65 -14.95
CA GLY A 489 5.54 -26.56 -15.27
C GLY A 489 6.11 -25.45 -16.16
N SER A 490 7.44 -25.36 -16.34
CA SER A 490 8.06 -24.32 -17.18
C SER A 490 7.57 -24.38 -18.63
N LYS A 491 7.45 -25.59 -19.17
CA LYS A 491 7.00 -25.80 -20.56
C LYS A 491 5.55 -25.37 -20.75
N GLU A 492 4.68 -25.73 -19.82
CA GLU A 492 3.27 -25.36 -19.80
C GLU A 492 3.10 -23.84 -19.65
N ALA A 493 3.89 -23.20 -18.79
CA ALA A 493 3.87 -21.76 -18.59
C ALA A 493 4.30 -20.97 -19.85
N ILE A 494 5.38 -21.40 -20.51
CA ILE A 494 5.84 -20.81 -21.77
C ILE A 494 4.80 -21.00 -22.88
N ALA A 495 4.17 -22.18 -22.97
CA ALA A 495 3.11 -22.44 -23.93
C ALA A 495 1.88 -21.54 -23.69
N ALA A 496 1.49 -21.33 -22.43
CA ALA A 496 0.39 -20.44 -22.07
C ALA A 496 0.67 -18.97 -22.44
N LEU A 497 1.89 -18.48 -22.20
CA LEU A 497 2.29 -17.12 -22.58
C LEU A 497 2.27 -16.92 -24.10
N ARG A 498 2.78 -17.90 -24.85
CA ARG A 498 2.71 -17.89 -26.32
C ARG A 498 1.28 -17.92 -26.84
N ALA A 499 0.41 -18.74 -26.25
CA ALA A 499 -1.01 -18.79 -26.60
C ALA A 499 -1.72 -17.45 -26.35
N ALA A 500 -1.27 -16.69 -25.34
CA ALA A 500 -1.71 -15.33 -25.06
C ALA A 500 -1.09 -14.26 -25.98
N GLY A 501 -0.23 -14.64 -26.94
CA GLY A 501 0.44 -13.73 -27.86
C GLY A 501 1.63 -12.97 -27.26
N ILE A 502 2.15 -13.41 -26.11
CA ILE A 502 3.30 -12.80 -25.44
C ILE A 502 4.58 -13.44 -25.98
N ARG A 503 5.51 -12.61 -26.46
CA ARG A 503 6.84 -13.05 -26.92
C ARG A 503 7.68 -13.49 -25.72
N THR A 504 8.23 -14.70 -25.78
CA THR A 504 9.15 -15.20 -24.76
C THR A 504 10.60 -15.09 -25.25
N VAL A 505 11.48 -14.60 -24.38
CA VAL A 505 12.92 -14.49 -24.63
C VAL A 505 13.65 -15.06 -23.44
N MET A 506 14.72 -15.81 -23.64
CA MET A 506 15.58 -16.28 -22.55
C MET A 506 16.92 -15.56 -22.57
N LEU A 507 17.37 -15.12 -21.41
CA LEU A 507 18.65 -14.47 -21.19
C LEU A 507 19.49 -15.34 -20.26
N SER A 508 20.74 -15.62 -20.64
CA SER A 508 21.61 -16.50 -19.85
C SER A 508 23.08 -16.06 -19.92
N GLY A 509 23.81 -16.24 -18.82
CA GLY A 509 25.26 -16.11 -18.78
C GLY A 509 26.01 -17.35 -19.26
N ASP A 510 25.30 -18.47 -19.48
CA ASP A 510 25.91 -19.75 -19.86
C ASP A 510 26.35 -19.76 -21.32
N LYS A 511 27.12 -20.81 -21.67
CA LYS A 511 27.48 -21.11 -23.06
C LYS A 511 26.22 -21.25 -23.93
N ALA A 512 26.30 -20.75 -25.16
CA ALA A 512 25.18 -20.75 -26.11
C ALA A 512 24.54 -22.14 -26.28
N GLU A 513 25.34 -23.19 -26.42
CA GLU A 513 24.86 -24.58 -26.57
C GLU A 513 23.93 -25.02 -25.42
N VAL A 514 24.27 -24.65 -24.19
CA VAL A 514 23.49 -25.03 -22.99
C VAL A 514 22.19 -24.24 -22.94
N ALA A 515 22.25 -22.93 -23.23
CA ALA A 515 21.08 -22.07 -23.25
C ALA A 515 20.11 -22.45 -24.40
N GLU A 516 20.60 -22.72 -25.60
CA GLU A 516 19.77 -23.13 -26.74
C GLU A 516 19.09 -24.48 -26.50
N ARG A 517 19.79 -25.44 -25.88
CA ARG A 517 19.20 -26.73 -25.49
C ARG A 517 18.02 -26.55 -24.54
N VAL A 518 18.19 -25.75 -23.47
CA VAL A 518 17.13 -25.49 -22.50
C VAL A 518 15.97 -24.74 -23.14
N ALA A 519 16.23 -23.75 -23.99
CA ALA A 519 15.20 -23.00 -24.70
C ALA A 519 14.38 -23.88 -25.64
N ALA A 520 15.02 -24.79 -26.37
CA ALA A 520 14.35 -25.74 -27.25
C ALA A 520 13.45 -26.71 -26.47
N GLU A 521 13.87 -27.12 -25.26
CA GLU A 521 13.10 -28.00 -24.39
C GLU A 521 11.78 -27.36 -23.90
N VAL A 522 11.81 -26.06 -23.57
CA VAL A 522 10.63 -25.31 -23.11
C VAL A 522 9.86 -24.57 -24.21
N GLY A 523 10.40 -24.48 -25.43
CA GLY A 523 9.76 -23.83 -26.58
C GLY A 523 9.91 -22.30 -26.64
N ILE A 524 11.07 -21.77 -26.21
CA ILE A 524 11.43 -20.35 -26.34
C ILE A 524 12.22 -20.13 -27.64
N ASP A 525 11.73 -19.23 -28.50
CA ASP A 525 12.28 -19.04 -29.85
C ASP A 525 13.46 -18.04 -29.92
N THR A 526 13.64 -17.21 -28.89
CA THR A 526 14.72 -16.20 -28.85
C THR A 526 15.59 -16.41 -27.61
N VAL A 527 16.88 -16.65 -27.82
CA VAL A 527 17.87 -16.84 -26.74
C VAL A 527 19.00 -15.83 -26.89
N ILE A 528 19.39 -15.21 -25.77
CA ILE A 528 20.58 -14.36 -25.67
C ILE A 528 21.50 -14.99 -24.62
N ALA A 529 22.56 -15.65 -25.07
CA ALA A 529 23.51 -16.37 -24.22
C ALA A 529 24.78 -15.54 -23.97
N GLN A 530 25.64 -16.01 -23.05
CA GLN A 530 26.93 -15.39 -22.70
C GLN A 530 26.82 -13.91 -22.28
N VAL A 531 25.71 -13.53 -21.63
CA VAL A 531 25.48 -12.13 -21.23
C VAL A 531 26.13 -11.83 -19.88
N SER A 532 27.04 -10.85 -19.85
CA SER A 532 27.61 -10.30 -18.62
C SER A 532 26.54 -9.57 -17.78
N PRO A 533 26.60 -9.59 -16.43
CA PRO A 533 25.70 -8.82 -15.56
C PRO A 533 25.63 -7.32 -15.92
N THR A 534 26.75 -6.72 -16.37
CA THR A 534 26.82 -5.32 -16.84
C THR A 534 26.22 -5.08 -18.22
N ALA A 535 25.91 -6.13 -18.98
CA ALA A 535 25.25 -6.07 -20.28
C ALA A 535 23.73 -6.35 -20.19
N ARG A 536 23.21 -6.68 -19.00
CA ARG A 536 21.75 -6.70 -18.77
C ARG A 536 21.29 -5.24 -18.72
N PRO A 537 20.40 -4.78 -19.62
CA PRO A 537 19.95 -3.39 -19.59
C PRO A 537 19.26 -3.11 -18.25
N THR A 538 19.75 -2.09 -17.55
CA THR A 538 19.06 -1.48 -16.41
C THR A 538 17.73 -0.94 -16.92
N GLY A 539 16.63 -1.53 -16.43
CA GLY A 539 15.26 -1.19 -16.81
C GLY A 539 14.81 0.19 -16.37
#